data_AF-A0AAV2AS52-F1
#
_entry.id   AF-A0AAV2AS52-F1
#
_cell.length_a   1.000
_cell.length_b   1.000
_cell.length_c   1.000
_cell.angle_alpha   90.00
_cell.angle_beta   90.00
_cell.angle_gamma   90.00
#
_symmetry.space_group_name_H-M   'P 1'
#
loop_
_entity.id
_entity.type
_entity.pdbx_description
1 polymer ?
#
loop_
_entity_poly.entity_id
_entity_poly.type
_entity_poly.pdbx_seq_one_letter_code
_entity_poly.pdbx_strand_id
1 'polypeptide(L)'
;MCSVINTKTRIILLSCGSFNPITHMHLRLFELARDYLHNTGRFQVVGGIISPVNDGYKKKDLISAKHRCEMVELALKSNDWVKLDCWESDQESWTPTVKVLEYHQNILNSITNTNNIQISSSKKQKLDVENMNAVNNNEQTKDWDLTQPVHLMLLCGGDLLESFNVPDLWASADIARIVGQFGLAVVTRSGSNPQRFVYESDTLSKFQNNIHIITEWIPNDISSTNIRRALRRGNSVKYLIPDAVLLYIKEHGLYSSNNKYHVTFPELTDSNYAFLKNLCDDIYLESEQETAV
;
A
#
# COMPACT_ATOMS: atom_id res chain seq x y z
N MET A 1 17.94 2.41 39.61
CA MET A 1 16.96 2.73 38.55
C MET A 1 17.01 1.62 37.51
N CYS A 2 16.06 0.69 37.49
CA CYS A 2 15.90 -0.20 36.35
C CYS A 2 15.41 0.65 35.18
N SER A 3 16.20 0.75 34.10
CA SER A 3 15.70 1.28 32.84
C SER A 3 14.61 0.32 32.36
N VAL A 4 13.35 0.72 32.48
CA VAL A 4 12.27 0.06 31.75
C VAL A 4 12.62 0.24 30.28
N ILE A 5 13.11 -0.81 29.64
CA ILE A 5 13.35 -0.80 28.20
C ILE A 5 11.97 -0.63 27.59
N ASN A 6 11.64 0.58 27.14
CA ASN A 6 10.38 0.87 26.48
C ASN A 6 10.45 0.24 25.08
N THR A 7 10.18 -1.06 25.00
CA THR A 7 10.19 -1.80 23.74
C THR A 7 8.97 -1.41 22.94
N LYS A 8 9.20 -0.73 21.80
CA LYS A 8 8.14 -0.35 20.86
C LYS A 8 7.48 -1.61 20.30
N THR A 9 6.15 -1.60 20.16
CA THR A 9 5.41 -2.66 19.47
C THR A 9 5.76 -2.62 17.99
N ARG A 10 6.20 -3.75 17.44
CA ARG A 10 6.62 -3.85 16.04
C ARG A 10 5.41 -4.14 15.16
N ILE A 11 5.23 -3.37 14.10
CA ILE A 11 4.04 -3.41 13.25
C ILE A 11 4.42 -3.76 11.81
N ILE A 12 3.65 -4.64 11.18
CA ILE A 12 3.53 -4.70 9.72
C ILE A 12 2.16 -4.16 9.33
N LEU A 13 2.15 -3.24 8.37
CA LEU A 13 0.92 -2.69 7.80
C LEU A 13 0.45 -3.57 6.64
N LEU A 14 -0.77 -4.09 6.69
CA LEU A 14 -1.38 -4.82 5.57
C LEU A 14 -2.44 -3.94 4.92
N SER A 15 -2.39 -3.73 3.60
CA SER A 15 -3.47 -3.08 2.85
C SER A 15 -4.09 -4.04 1.85
N CYS A 16 -5.31 -4.47 2.14
CA CYS A 16 -6.15 -5.24 1.22
C CYS A 16 -6.94 -4.30 0.32
N GLY A 17 -7.08 -4.63 -0.96
CA GLY A 17 -7.82 -3.78 -1.88
C GLY A 17 -7.83 -4.26 -3.31
N SER A 18 -8.61 -3.57 -4.15
CA SER A 18 -8.67 -3.91 -5.58
C SER A 18 -7.38 -3.56 -6.32
N PHE A 19 -6.74 -2.42 -6.01
CA PHE A 19 -5.58 -1.88 -6.76
C PHE A 19 -5.79 -1.92 -8.28
N ASN A 20 -6.89 -1.32 -8.74
CA ASN A 20 -7.40 -1.46 -10.11
C ASN A 20 -7.50 -0.11 -10.87
N PRO A 21 -6.37 0.56 -11.22
CA PRO A 21 -4.99 0.19 -10.89
C PRO A 21 -4.54 0.75 -9.53
N ILE A 22 -3.34 0.37 -9.07
CA ILE A 22 -2.63 1.07 -8.00
C ILE A 22 -2.34 2.52 -8.41
N THR A 23 -2.28 3.43 -7.43
CA THR A 23 -2.07 4.87 -7.64
C THR A 23 -1.08 5.43 -6.61
N HIS A 24 -0.58 6.65 -6.81
CA HIS A 24 0.28 7.30 -5.81
C HIS A 24 -0.41 7.48 -4.46
N MET A 25 -1.74 7.57 -4.42
CA MET A 25 -2.50 7.64 -3.18
C MET A 25 -2.36 6.36 -2.34
N HIS A 26 -2.39 5.18 -2.96
CA HIS A 26 -2.20 3.91 -2.23
C HIS A 26 -0.80 3.84 -1.60
N LEU A 27 0.22 4.29 -2.33
CA LEU A 27 1.59 4.37 -1.80
C LEU A 27 1.70 5.40 -0.68
N ARG A 28 1.03 6.55 -0.82
CA ARG A 28 1.01 7.61 0.18
C ARG A 28 0.38 7.16 1.51
N LEU A 29 -0.61 6.27 1.46
CA LEU A 29 -1.23 5.67 2.65
C LEU A 29 -0.22 5.00 3.57
N PHE A 30 0.71 4.23 2.99
CA PHE A 30 1.75 3.54 3.77
C PHE A 30 2.68 4.53 4.46
N GLU A 31 3.12 5.57 3.75
CA GLU A 31 4.00 6.60 4.31
C GLU A 31 3.32 7.37 5.45
N LEU A 32 2.07 7.82 5.25
CA LEU A 32 1.31 8.54 6.28
C LEU A 32 1.10 7.69 7.54
N ALA A 33 0.75 6.42 7.37
CA ALA A 33 0.55 5.51 8.49
C ALA A 33 1.85 5.20 9.23
N ARG A 34 2.95 4.97 8.49
CA ARG A 34 4.27 4.74 9.08
C ARG A 34 4.73 5.91 9.93
N ASP A 35 4.69 7.12 9.38
CA ASP A 35 5.10 8.35 10.07
C ASP A 35 4.27 8.54 11.34
N TYR A 36 2.95 8.43 11.24
CA TYR A 36 2.05 8.55 12.39
C TYR A 36 2.40 7.54 13.49
N LEU A 37 2.51 6.26 13.16
CA LEU A 37 2.74 5.20 14.14
C LEU A 37 4.10 5.37 14.83
N HIS A 38 5.16 5.71 14.08
CA HIS A 38 6.47 6.02 14.65
C HIS A 38 6.42 7.24 15.58
N ASN A 39 5.71 8.29 15.20
CA ASN A 39 5.58 9.53 15.97
C ASN A 39 4.83 9.35 17.29
N THR A 40 3.99 8.31 17.42
CA THR A 40 3.38 7.97 18.73
C THR A 40 4.41 7.57 19.79
N GLY A 41 5.63 7.20 19.38
CA GLY A 41 6.66 6.64 20.25
C GLY A 41 6.39 5.21 20.74
N ARG A 42 5.19 4.66 20.46
CA ARG A 42 4.76 3.33 20.91
C ARG A 42 5.02 2.23 19.88
N PHE A 43 5.07 2.59 18.60
CA PHE A 43 5.16 1.62 17.51
C PHE A 43 6.44 1.78 16.69
N GLN A 44 6.89 0.66 16.14
CA GLN A 44 7.93 0.59 15.12
C GLN A 44 7.37 -0.18 13.92
N VAL A 45 6.99 0.52 12.85
CA VAL A 45 6.66 -0.15 11.59
C VAL A 45 7.93 -0.71 10.97
N VAL A 46 7.92 -2.02 10.69
CA VAL A 46 9.08 -2.79 10.19
C VAL A 46 8.86 -3.34 8.78
N GLY A 47 7.64 -3.25 8.27
CA GLY A 47 7.28 -3.68 6.92
C GLY A 47 5.86 -3.27 6.53
N GLY A 48 5.55 -3.42 5.25
CA GLY A 48 4.22 -3.20 4.69
C GLY A 48 3.89 -4.26 3.63
N ILE A 49 2.62 -4.65 3.54
CA ILE A 49 2.13 -5.63 2.59
C ILE A 49 0.99 -5.01 1.79
N ILE A 50 1.08 -5.04 0.47
CA ILE A 50 -0.06 -4.81 -0.42
C ILE A 50 -0.61 -6.16 -0.84
N SER A 51 -1.90 -6.41 -0.55
CA SER A 51 -2.60 -7.66 -0.88
C SER A 51 -3.74 -7.39 -1.87
N PRO A 52 -3.54 -7.65 -3.17
CA PRO A 52 -4.58 -7.51 -4.17
C PRO A 52 -5.69 -8.54 -4.00
N VAL A 53 -6.93 -8.07 -4.07
CA VAL A 53 -8.13 -8.93 -3.95
C VAL A 53 -8.19 -9.99 -5.04
N ASN A 54 -8.77 -11.14 -4.74
CA ASN A 54 -9.11 -12.18 -5.72
C ASN A 54 -10.15 -11.72 -6.77
N ASP A 55 -10.08 -12.28 -7.98
CA ASP A 55 -11.01 -11.96 -9.08
C ASP A 55 -12.46 -12.40 -8.79
N GLY A 56 -12.64 -13.39 -7.91
CA GLY A 56 -13.93 -13.82 -7.37
C GLY A 56 -14.69 -12.75 -6.58
N TYR A 57 -14.07 -11.60 -6.26
CA TYR A 57 -14.76 -10.46 -5.63
C TYR A 57 -15.86 -9.87 -6.54
N LYS A 58 -15.83 -10.15 -7.85
CA LYS A 58 -16.86 -9.75 -8.83
C LYS A 58 -17.20 -8.25 -8.83
N LYS A 59 -16.25 -7.39 -8.45
CA LYS A 59 -16.40 -5.93 -8.54
C LYS A 59 -16.49 -5.50 -10.00
N LYS A 60 -17.40 -4.56 -10.29
CA LYS A 60 -17.53 -3.97 -11.64
C LYS A 60 -16.20 -3.36 -12.11
N ASP A 61 -15.86 -3.61 -13.38
CA ASP A 61 -14.62 -3.19 -14.05
C ASP A 61 -13.32 -3.75 -13.43
N LEU A 62 -13.39 -4.79 -12.59
CA LEU A 62 -12.20 -5.45 -12.03
C LEU A 62 -11.47 -6.24 -13.14
N ILE A 63 -10.23 -5.86 -13.44
CA ILE A 63 -9.38 -6.65 -14.34
C ILE A 63 -8.73 -7.80 -13.56
N SER A 64 -8.14 -8.76 -14.29
CA SER A 64 -7.52 -9.93 -13.69
C SER A 64 -6.49 -9.60 -12.62
N ALA A 65 -6.41 -10.45 -11.60
CA ALA A 65 -5.49 -10.30 -10.49
C ALA A 65 -4.04 -10.26 -10.99
N LYS A 66 -3.72 -11.09 -11.99
CA LYS A 66 -2.42 -11.09 -12.66
C LYS A 66 -1.96 -9.68 -13.07
N HIS A 67 -2.80 -8.91 -13.75
CA HIS A 67 -2.43 -7.54 -14.16
C HIS A 67 -2.29 -6.60 -12.97
N ARG A 68 -3.14 -6.76 -11.95
CA ARG A 68 -3.13 -5.90 -10.77
C ARG A 68 -1.88 -6.14 -9.92
N CYS A 69 -1.52 -7.40 -9.69
CA CYS A 69 -0.29 -7.79 -9.01
C CYS A 69 0.96 -7.26 -9.75
N GLU A 70 1.03 -7.42 -11.07
CA GLU A 70 2.15 -6.89 -11.87
C GLU A 70 2.27 -5.36 -11.76
N MET A 71 1.15 -4.63 -11.82
CA MET A 71 1.17 -3.18 -11.62
C MET A 71 1.59 -2.78 -10.20
N VAL A 72 1.22 -3.56 -9.18
CA VAL A 72 1.68 -3.32 -7.81
C VAL A 72 3.19 -3.56 -7.70
N GLU A 73 3.70 -4.64 -8.26
CA GLU A 73 5.14 -4.95 -8.27
C GLU A 73 5.95 -3.84 -8.94
N LEU A 74 5.50 -3.38 -10.12
CA LEU A 74 6.10 -2.26 -10.84
C LEU A 74 6.06 -0.95 -10.03
N ALA A 75 4.99 -0.71 -9.26
CA ALA A 75 4.87 0.46 -8.39
C ALA A 75 5.81 0.40 -7.17
N LEU A 76 6.16 -0.80 -6.72
CA LEU A 76 6.99 -1.04 -5.53
C LEU A 76 8.48 -1.24 -5.84
N LYS A 77 8.88 -1.22 -7.12
CA LYS A 77 10.28 -1.46 -7.54
C LYS A 77 11.32 -0.56 -6.84
N SER A 78 10.96 0.68 -6.48
CA SER A 78 11.83 1.60 -5.74
C SER A 78 11.54 1.67 -4.24
N ASN A 79 10.62 0.85 -3.73
CA ASN A 79 10.23 0.82 -2.32
C ASN A 79 11.11 -0.19 -1.57
N ASP A 80 11.57 0.17 -0.37
CA ASP A 80 12.48 -0.65 0.43
C ASP A 80 11.82 -1.34 1.64
N TRP A 81 10.53 -1.12 1.89
CA TRP A 81 9.86 -1.59 3.09
C TRP A 81 8.43 -2.13 2.88
N VAL A 82 7.81 -1.87 1.74
CA VAL A 82 6.49 -2.39 1.34
C VAL A 82 6.67 -3.41 0.23
N LYS A 83 6.10 -4.59 0.39
CA LYS A 83 6.16 -5.69 -0.58
C LYS A 83 4.75 -6.08 -1.05
N LEU A 84 4.66 -6.61 -2.26
CA LEU A 84 3.47 -7.28 -2.77
C LEU A 84 3.36 -8.69 -2.13
N ASP A 85 2.15 -9.10 -1.81
CA ASP A 85 1.83 -10.51 -1.55
C ASP A 85 0.60 -10.91 -2.37
N CYS A 86 0.74 -11.97 -3.17
CA CYS A 86 -0.31 -12.46 -4.08
C CYS A 86 -1.20 -13.54 -3.45
N TRP A 87 -0.99 -13.93 -2.20
CA TRP A 87 -1.71 -15.06 -1.60
C TRP A 87 -3.23 -14.88 -1.67
N GLU A 88 -3.74 -13.68 -1.35
CA GLU A 88 -5.19 -13.39 -1.44
C GLU A 88 -5.70 -13.55 -2.87
N SER A 89 -4.95 -13.02 -3.86
CA SER A 89 -5.33 -13.11 -5.26
C SER A 89 -5.27 -14.52 -5.82
N ASP A 90 -4.38 -15.37 -5.32
CA ASP A 90 -4.13 -16.72 -5.80
C ASP A 90 -5.12 -17.75 -5.23
N GLN A 91 -5.99 -17.35 -4.29
CA GLN A 91 -7.05 -18.22 -3.78
C GLN A 91 -8.05 -18.61 -4.87
N GLU A 92 -8.68 -19.78 -4.74
CA GLU A 92 -9.70 -20.23 -5.70
C GLU A 92 -10.95 -19.33 -5.74
N SER A 93 -11.22 -18.61 -4.65
CA SER A 93 -12.38 -17.73 -4.52
C SER A 93 -12.09 -16.52 -3.63
N TRP A 94 -13.03 -15.57 -3.60
CA TRP A 94 -12.92 -14.38 -2.77
C TRP A 94 -12.73 -14.74 -1.29
N THR A 95 -11.80 -14.04 -0.65
CA THR A 95 -11.42 -14.27 0.74
C THR A 95 -11.79 -13.05 1.59
N PRO A 96 -12.50 -13.22 2.73
CA PRO A 96 -12.75 -12.13 3.66
C PRO A 96 -11.46 -11.53 4.21
N THR A 97 -11.39 -10.20 4.35
CA THR A 97 -10.19 -9.48 4.84
C THR A 97 -9.64 -10.03 6.15
N VAL A 98 -10.51 -10.46 7.07
CA VAL A 98 -10.08 -11.06 8.34
C VAL A 98 -9.30 -12.36 8.15
N LYS A 99 -9.62 -13.15 7.11
CA LYS A 99 -8.90 -14.39 6.80
C LYS A 99 -7.52 -14.10 6.20
N VAL A 100 -7.40 -13.02 5.43
CA VAL A 100 -6.11 -12.51 4.92
C VAL A 100 -5.23 -12.06 6.09
N LEU A 101 -5.77 -11.30 7.03
CA LEU A 101 -5.07 -10.89 8.25
C LEU A 101 -4.62 -12.10 9.09
N GLU A 102 -5.50 -13.08 9.30
CA GLU A 102 -5.17 -14.33 10.01
C GLU A 102 -4.05 -15.10 9.33
N TYR A 103 -4.09 -15.24 8.00
CA TYR A 103 -3.06 -15.90 7.22
C TYR A 103 -1.68 -15.26 7.43
N HIS A 104 -1.56 -13.95 7.21
CA HIS A 104 -0.27 -13.27 7.35
C HIS A 104 0.22 -13.26 8.81
N GLN A 105 -0.64 -13.06 9.80
CA GLN A 105 -0.23 -13.11 11.20
C GLN A 105 0.26 -14.50 11.60
N ASN A 106 -0.37 -15.57 11.11
CA ASN A 106 0.07 -16.94 11.37
C ASN A 106 1.46 -17.22 10.78
N ILE A 107 1.76 -16.69 9.60
CA ILE A 107 3.09 -16.77 8.98
C ILE A 107 4.12 -15.98 9.80
N LEU A 108 3.80 -14.76 10.21
CA LEU A 108 4.72 -13.96 11.04
C LEU A 108 5.03 -14.65 12.37
N ASN A 109 4.01 -15.26 12.99
CA ASN A 109 4.17 -16.05 14.21
C ASN A 109 5.04 -17.29 14.00
N SER A 110 4.88 -18.00 12.87
CA SER A 110 5.69 -19.19 12.59
C SER A 110 7.16 -18.85 12.40
N ILE A 111 7.47 -17.79 11.64
CA ILE A 111 8.83 -17.29 11.42
C ILE A 111 9.50 -16.91 12.74
N THR A 112 8.80 -16.12 13.57
CA THR A 112 9.32 -15.68 14.87
C THR A 112 9.61 -16.87 15.80
N ASN A 113 8.70 -17.86 15.84
CA ASN A 113 8.87 -19.07 16.64
C ASN A 113 10.03 -19.95 16.14
N THR A 114 10.19 -20.11 14.83
CA THR A 114 11.31 -20.86 14.24
C THR A 114 12.65 -20.20 14.54
N ASN A 115 12.74 -18.87 14.45
CA ASN A 115 13.95 -18.12 14.80
C ASN A 115 14.35 -18.34 16.27
N ASN A 116 13.38 -18.34 17.18
CA ASN A 116 13.62 -18.63 18.60
C ASN A 116 14.10 -20.07 18.84
N ILE A 117 13.61 -21.05 18.07
CA ILE A 117 14.01 -22.46 18.17
C ILE A 117 15.42 -22.67 17.59
N GLN A 118 15.77 -22.04 16.46
CA GLN A 118 17.09 -22.19 15.83
C GLN A 118 18.23 -21.58 16.66
N ILE A 119 17.97 -20.51 17.43
CA ILE A 119 18.95 -19.97 18.39
C ILE A 119 19.27 -20.98 19.51
N SER A 120 18.38 -21.94 19.79
CA SER A 120 18.56 -22.95 20.84
C SER A 120 19.04 -24.32 20.36
N SER A 121 19.08 -24.59 19.05
CA SER A 121 19.51 -25.90 18.55
C SER A 121 20.11 -25.88 17.14
N SER A 122 21.38 -26.26 17.03
CA SER A 122 22.06 -26.56 15.78
C SER A 122 21.52 -27.85 15.16
N LYS A 123 20.43 -27.81 14.38
CA LYS A 123 20.09 -28.86 13.40
C LYS A 123 19.02 -28.40 12.41
N LYS A 124 19.41 -28.33 11.13
CA LYS A 124 18.55 -28.02 9.98
C LYS A 124 17.40 -29.03 9.87
N GLN A 125 16.16 -28.53 9.93
CA GLN A 125 15.00 -29.23 9.39
C GLN A 125 14.31 -28.30 8.41
N LYS A 126 14.18 -28.77 7.17
CA LYS A 126 13.67 -28.03 6.01
C LYS A 126 12.15 -28.19 6.01
N LEU A 127 11.43 -27.15 6.40
CA LEU A 127 9.97 -27.01 6.23
C LEU A 127 9.73 -26.11 5.02
N ASP A 128 8.78 -26.49 4.18
CA ASP A 128 8.48 -25.87 2.90
C ASP A 128 7.85 -24.47 3.07
N VAL A 129 8.71 -23.47 3.29
CA VAL A 129 8.39 -22.02 3.32
C VAL A 129 8.43 -21.45 1.88
N GLU A 130 7.98 -22.19 0.87
CA GLU A 130 8.17 -21.79 -0.52
C GLU A 130 7.36 -20.55 -0.94
N ASN A 131 6.26 -20.23 -0.24
CA ASN A 131 5.44 -19.05 -0.57
C ASN A 131 5.93 -17.73 0.07
N MET A 132 7.00 -17.76 0.88
CA MET A 132 7.78 -16.56 1.22
C MET A 132 9.26 -16.70 0.81
N ASN A 133 9.65 -17.73 0.04
CA ASN A 133 11.05 -17.96 -0.32
C ASN A 133 11.64 -16.96 -1.33
N ALA A 134 10.89 -15.93 -1.75
CA ALA A 134 11.48 -14.71 -2.29
C ALA A 134 12.18 -13.84 -1.22
N VAL A 135 12.09 -14.20 0.07
CA VAL A 135 12.65 -13.45 1.20
C VAL A 135 13.96 -14.04 1.75
N ASN A 136 14.43 -15.20 1.27
CA ASN A 136 15.57 -15.87 1.92
C ASN A 136 16.69 -16.40 1.02
N ASN A 137 16.68 -16.17 -0.29
CA ASN A 137 17.80 -16.60 -1.14
C ASN A 137 18.20 -15.51 -2.15
N ASN A 138 18.99 -14.53 -1.69
CA ASN A 138 20.26 -14.10 -2.31
C ASN A 138 20.71 -12.74 -1.74
N GLU A 139 21.93 -12.73 -1.21
CA GLU A 139 22.87 -11.59 -1.12
C GLU A 139 22.30 -10.16 -0.96
N GLN A 140 22.38 -9.62 0.27
CA GLN A 140 22.32 -8.19 0.60
C GLN A 140 21.02 -7.42 0.29
N THR A 141 19.85 -8.06 0.38
CA THR A 141 18.57 -7.35 0.46
C THR A 141 18.25 -6.89 1.89
N LYS A 142 17.82 -5.64 2.06
CA LYS A 142 17.28 -5.09 3.32
C LYS A 142 15.95 -5.77 3.66
N ASP A 143 15.99 -6.98 4.21
CA ASP A 143 14.77 -7.68 4.61
C ASP A 143 14.16 -7.13 5.90
N TRP A 144 12.86 -7.38 6.10
CA TRP A 144 12.16 -6.99 7.32
C TRP A 144 12.79 -7.68 8.51
N ASP A 145 13.07 -6.92 9.57
CA ASP A 145 13.56 -7.51 10.82
C ASP A 145 12.41 -8.25 11.53
N LEU A 146 12.38 -9.56 11.34
CA LEU A 146 11.42 -10.51 11.95
C LEU A 146 12.06 -11.31 13.10
N THR A 147 13.10 -10.75 13.73
CA THR A 147 13.77 -11.39 14.88
C THR A 147 12.96 -11.32 16.17
N GLN A 148 11.97 -10.42 16.21
CA GLN A 148 11.09 -10.19 17.34
C GLN A 148 9.62 -10.32 16.90
N PRO A 149 8.69 -10.60 17.83
CA PRO A 149 7.27 -10.67 17.51
C PRO A 149 6.78 -9.40 16.80
N VAL A 150 6.07 -9.60 15.70
CA VAL A 150 5.47 -8.53 14.90
C VAL A 150 3.96 -8.67 14.90
N HIS A 151 3.28 -7.54 15.06
CA HIS A 151 1.84 -7.44 15.07
C HIS A 151 1.33 -6.85 13.75
N LEU A 152 0.32 -7.48 13.15
CA LEU A 152 -0.26 -7.03 11.89
C LEU A 152 -1.38 -6.01 12.15
N MET A 153 -1.39 -4.93 11.38
CA MET A 153 -2.43 -3.89 11.46
C MET A 153 -2.98 -3.62 10.06
N LEU A 154 -4.31 -3.56 9.93
CA LEU A 154 -4.96 -3.28 8.64
C LEU A 154 -4.89 -1.78 8.33
N LEU A 155 -4.25 -1.44 7.22
CA LEU A 155 -4.14 -0.10 6.66
C LEU A 155 -5.23 0.15 5.62
N CYS A 156 -6.03 1.18 5.84
CA CYS A 156 -7.11 1.55 4.93
C CYS A 156 -7.39 3.06 4.89
N GLY A 157 -8.16 3.48 3.89
CA GLY A 157 -8.74 4.82 3.86
C GLY A 157 -10.07 4.89 4.65
N GLY A 158 -10.53 6.11 4.93
CA GLY A 158 -11.82 6.34 5.58
C GLY A 158 -13.01 5.71 4.86
N ASP A 159 -12.94 5.56 3.53
CA ASP A 159 -13.95 4.90 2.72
C ASP A 159 -14.14 3.41 3.03
N LEU A 160 -13.05 2.69 3.34
CA LEU A 160 -13.15 1.28 3.76
C LEU A 160 -13.74 1.18 5.16
N LEU A 161 -13.33 2.05 6.09
CA LEU A 161 -13.90 2.09 7.44
C LEU A 161 -15.42 2.32 7.37
N GLU A 162 -15.87 3.32 6.63
CA GLU A 162 -17.29 3.64 6.47
C GLU A 162 -18.07 2.48 5.81
N SER A 163 -17.40 1.67 4.99
CA SER A 163 -18.02 0.48 4.39
C SER A 163 -18.45 -0.58 5.39
N PHE A 164 -17.96 -0.56 6.63
CA PHE A 164 -18.41 -1.48 7.70
C PHE A 164 -19.90 -1.34 8.04
N ASN A 165 -20.52 -0.20 7.68
CA ASN A 165 -21.95 0.02 7.89
C ASN A 165 -22.81 -0.34 6.66
N VAL A 166 -22.19 -0.80 5.56
CA VAL A 166 -22.95 -1.26 4.39
C VAL A 166 -23.59 -2.61 4.72
N PRO A 167 -24.92 -2.74 4.63
CA PRO A 167 -25.61 -3.99 4.93
C PRO A 167 -25.06 -5.16 4.11
N ASP A 168 -24.91 -6.30 4.75
CA ASP A 168 -24.44 -7.57 4.16
C ASP A 168 -23.04 -7.56 3.53
N LEU A 169 -22.28 -6.45 3.65
CA LEU A 169 -20.92 -6.36 3.12
C LEU A 169 -19.88 -6.96 4.07
N TRP A 170 -20.09 -6.83 5.38
CA TRP A 170 -19.17 -7.30 6.41
C TRP A 170 -19.92 -8.08 7.48
N ALA A 171 -19.40 -9.25 7.86
CA ALA A 171 -19.91 -9.97 9.02
C ALA A 171 -19.50 -9.24 10.31
N SER A 172 -20.44 -9.02 11.23
CA SER A 172 -20.15 -8.30 12.49
C SER A 172 -19.06 -8.98 13.34
N ALA A 173 -18.98 -10.30 13.30
CA ALA A 173 -17.92 -11.08 13.94
C ALA A 173 -16.54 -10.81 13.32
N ASP A 174 -16.49 -10.57 12.01
CA ASP A 174 -15.26 -10.24 11.30
C ASP A 174 -14.81 -8.83 11.65
N ILE A 175 -15.72 -7.85 11.69
CA ILE A 175 -15.41 -6.48 12.14
C ILE A 175 -14.81 -6.53 13.55
N ALA A 176 -15.49 -7.18 14.51
CA ALA A 176 -15.03 -7.28 15.88
C ALA A 176 -13.65 -7.94 16.01
N ARG A 177 -13.37 -8.95 15.18
CA ARG A 177 -12.08 -9.63 15.14
C ARG A 177 -10.98 -8.76 14.51
N ILE A 178 -11.28 -8.05 13.43
CA ILE A 178 -10.36 -7.09 12.79
C ILE A 178 -9.92 -6.03 13.81
N VAL A 179 -10.88 -5.32 14.42
CA VAL A 179 -10.53 -4.22 15.35
C VAL A 179 -10.05 -4.70 16.72
N GLY A 180 -10.47 -5.89 17.14
CA GLY A 180 -10.10 -6.46 18.44
C GLY A 180 -8.74 -7.15 18.45
N GLN A 181 -8.40 -7.89 17.39
CA GLN A 181 -7.17 -8.70 17.34
C GLN A 181 -6.04 -8.08 16.53
N PHE A 182 -6.34 -7.28 15.51
CA PHE A 182 -5.32 -6.72 14.60
C PHE A 182 -5.20 -5.20 14.75
N GLY A 183 -6.33 -4.50 14.70
CA GLY A 183 -6.38 -3.04 14.75
C GLY A 183 -6.38 -2.42 13.35
N LEU A 184 -6.61 -1.11 13.32
CA LEU A 184 -6.76 -0.32 12.10
C LEU A 184 -5.83 0.88 12.10
N ALA A 185 -5.19 1.14 10.97
CA ALA A 185 -4.60 2.42 10.62
C ALA A 185 -5.47 3.06 9.52
N VAL A 186 -6.27 4.06 9.88
CA VAL A 186 -7.26 4.68 8.99
C VAL A 186 -6.78 6.06 8.57
N VAL A 187 -6.41 6.22 7.31
CA VAL A 187 -6.07 7.53 6.74
C VAL A 187 -7.34 8.26 6.32
N THR A 188 -7.57 9.45 6.86
CA THR A 188 -8.75 10.27 6.55
C THR A 188 -8.73 10.71 5.09
N ARG A 189 -9.88 10.71 4.43
CA ARG A 189 -10.06 11.32 3.10
C ARG A 189 -10.98 12.54 3.17
N SER A 190 -10.87 13.42 2.18
CA SER A 190 -11.78 14.55 2.03
C SER A 190 -13.24 14.08 2.00
N GLY A 191 -14.07 14.63 2.90
CA GLY A 191 -15.49 14.29 3.01
C GLY A 191 -15.82 13.11 3.92
N SER A 192 -14.83 12.37 4.44
CA SER A 192 -15.02 11.32 5.46
C SER A 192 -14.86 11.88 6.88
N ASN A 193 -15.57 11.29 7.86
CA ASN A 193 -15.36 11.60 9.28
C ASN A 193 -15.19 10.30 10.10
N PRO A 194 -13.99 9.68 10.04
CA PRO A 194 -13.71 8.42 10.74
C PRO A 194 -13.94 8.49 12.25
N GLN A 195 -13.67 9.63 12.89
CA GLN A 195 -13.86 9.81 14.34
C GLN A 195 -15.33 9.66 14.72
N ARG A 196 -16.22 10.34 13.98
CA ARG A 196 -17.65 10.23 14.18
C ARG A 196 -18.15 8.81 13.89
N PHE A 197 -17.67 8.20 12.83
CA PHE A 197 -18.05 6.84 12.47
C PHE A 197 -17.69 5.80 13.56
N VAL A 198 -16.50 5.93 14.16
CA VAL A 198 -16.09 5.08 15.29
C VAL A 198 -16.99 5.31 16.50
N TYR A 199 -17.31 6.58 16.82
CA TYR A 199 -18.19 6.94 17.94
C TYR A 199 -19.62 6.38 17.78
N GLU A 200 -20.16 6.37 16.57
CA GLU A 200 -21.53 5.90 16.29
C GLU A 200 -21.67 4.36 16.28
N SER A 201 -20.56 3.61 16.34
CA SER A 201 -20.57 2.15 16.34
C SER A 201 -20.11 1.58 17.69
N ASP A 202 -20.98 0.81 18.36
CA ASP A 202 -20.67 0.15 19.64
C ASP A 202 -19.41 -0.74 19.56
N THR A 203 -19.27 -1.49 18.46
CA THR A 203 -18.13 -2.39 18.26
C THR A 203 -16.83 -1.60 18.08
N LEU A 204 -16.85 -0.54 17.25
CA LEU A 204 -15.65 0.26 17.00
C LEU A 204 -15.26 1.10 18.21
N SER A 205 -16.24 1.70 18.89
CA SER A 205 -16.04 2.44 20.14
C SER A 205 -15.42 1.58 21.23
N LYS A 206 -15.87 0.32 21.37
CA LYS A 206 -15.27 -0.64 22.32
C LYS A 206 -13.77 -0.87 22.08
N PHE A 207 -13.35 -0.88 20.82
CA PHE A 207 -11.96 -1.15 20.41
C PHE A 207 -11.22 0.11 19.92
N GLN A 208 -11.70 1.31 20.24
CA GLN A 208 -11.17 2.58 19.71
C GLN A 208 -9.66 2.78 19.93
N ASN A 209 -9.11 2.24 21.02
CA ASN A 209 -7.67 2.35 21.33
C ASN A 209 -6.78 1.58 20.33
N ASN A 210 -7.37 0.65 19.58
CA ASN A 210 -6.74 -0.13 18.52
C ASN A 210 -7.09 0.40 17.10
N ILE A 211 -7.76 1.56 17.03
CA ILE A 211 -8.11 2.25 15.79
C ILE A 211 -7.34 3.57 15.74
N HIS A 212 -6.35 3.64 14.86
CA HIS A 212 -5.48 4.78 14.67
C HIS A 212 -5.98 5.64 13.51
N ILE A 213 -6.66 6.74 13.82
CA ILE A 213 -7.11 7.68 12.79
C ILE A 213 -5.97 8.67 12.49
N ILE A 214 -5.57 8.70 11.22
CA ILE A 214 -4.43 9.45 10.69
C ILE A 214 -4.95 10.55 9.78
N THR A 215 -4.74 11.80 10.16
CA THR A 215 -5.16 12.95 9.36
C THR A 215 -4.23 13.16 8.17
N GLU A 216 -4.79 13.15 6.96
CA GLU A 216 -4.08 13.59 5.76
C GLU A 216 -4.22 15.12 5.60
N TRP A 217 -3.15 15.85 5.92
CA TRP A 217 -3.13 17.32 5.85
C TRP A 217 -2.93 17.87 4.43
N ILE A 218 -2.42 17.05 3.51
CA ILE A 218 -2.21 17.40 2.10
C ILE A 218 -3.13 16.49 1.29
N PRO A 219 -4.35 16.93 0.95
CA PRO A 219 -5.36 16.07 0.34
C PRO A 219 -4.87 15.45 -0.97
N ASN A 220 -4.90 14.12 -1.06
CA ASN A 220 -4.56 13.38 -2.27
C ASN A 220 -5.70 12.44 -2.67
N ASP A 221 -6.75 12.99 -3.29
CA ASP A 221 -7.97 12.23 -3.63
C ASP A 221 -7.89 11.53 -5.00
N ILE A 222 -6.77 10.85 -5.27
CA ILE A 222 -6.59 10.07 -6.51
C ILE A 222 -7.20 8.68 -6.35
N SER A 223 -8.46 8.55 -6.79
CA SER A 223 -9.16 7.25 -6.84
C SER A 223 -8.88 6.47 -8.13
N SER A 224 -8.74 5.14 -8.04
CA SER A 224 -8.61 4.28 -9.23
C SER A 224 -9.80 4.41 -10.19
N THR A 225 -10.99 4.73 -9.68
CA THR A 225 -12.18 4.97 -10.51
C THR A 225 -11.99 6.21 -11.41
N ASN A 226 -11.40 7.28 -10.88
CA ASN A 226 -11.06 8.46 -11.67
C ASN A 226 -9.95 8.16 -12.68
N ILE A 227 -8.94 7.35 -12.32
CA ILE A 227 -7.90 6.88 -13.26
C ILE A 227 -8.50 6.11 -14.43
N ARG A 228 -9.31 5.06 -14.16
CA ARG A 228 -9.97 4.29 -15.23
C ARG A 228 -10.87 5.17 -16.10
N ARG A 229 -11.58 6.14 -15.50
CA ARG A 229 -12.42 7.08 -16.25
C ARG A 229 -11.60 8.00 -17.16
N ALA A 230 -10.47 8.52 -16.68
CA ALA A 230 -9.55 9.35 -17.46
C ALA A 230 -8.96 8.56 -18.63
N LEU A 231 -8.45 7.35 -18.38
CA LEU A 231 -7.91 6.44 -19.39
C LEU A 231 -8.94 6.12 -20.48
N ARG A 232 -10.18 5.77 -20.11
CA ARG A 232 -11.27 5.52 -21.08
C ARG A 232 -11.59 6.71 -21.99
N ARG A 233 -11.31 7.93 -21.52
CA ARG A 233 -11.56 9.19 -22.23
C ARG A 233 -10.33 9.70 -23.00
N GLY A 234 -9.19 8.98 -22.97
CA GLY A 234 -7.94 9.44 -23.57
C GLY A 234 -7.28 10.61 -22.80
N ASN A 235 -7.70 10.88 -21.56
CA ASN A 235 -7.07 11.91 -20.74
C ASN A 235 -5.76 11.37 -20.13
N SER A 236 -4.78 12.27 -20.01
CA SER A 236 -3.52 11.93 -19.32
C SER A 236 -3.78 11.57 -17.85
N VAL A 237 -3.09 10.54 -17.37
CA VAL A 237 -2.98 10.16 -15.95
C VAL A 237 -1.54 10.22 -15.45
N LYS A 238 -0.64 10.83 -16.24
CA LYS A 238 0.75 11.06 -15.83
C LYS A 238 0.78 11.82 -14.51
N TYR A 239 1.72 11.47 -13.64
CA TYR A 239 1.87 12.04 -12.28
C TYR A 239 0.76 11.66 -11.28
N LEU A 240 -0.25 10.89 -11.69
CA LEU A 240 -1.27 10.36 -10.76
C LEU A 240 -0.99 8.90 -10.34
N ILE A 241 -0.24 8.19 -11.18
CA ILE A 241 0.21 6.81 -10.98
C ILE A 241 1.70 6.71 -11.36
N PRO A 242 2.44 5.71 -10.84
CA PRO A 242 3.84 5.51 -11.22
C PRO A 242 4.00 5.32 -12.73
N ASP A 243 5.09 5.86 -13.29
CA ASP A 243 5.33 5.82 -14.75
C ASP A 243 5.43 4.38 -15.28
N ALA A 244 6.04 3.46 -14.52
CA ALA A 244 6.11 2.04 -14.88
C ALA A 244 4.71 1.40 -15.00
N VAL A 245 3.78 1.79 -14.12
CA VAL A 245 2.38 1.32 -14.16
C VAL A 245 1.65 1.91 -15.35
N LEU A 246 1.87 3.19 -15.67
CA LEU A 246 1.29 3.82 -16.85
C LEU A 246 1.79 3.15 -18.15
N LEU A 247 3.07 2.81 -18.23
CA LEU A 247 3.65 2.09 -19.38
C LEU A 247 3.00 0.71 -19.53
N TYR A 248 2.91 -0.05 -18.44
CA TYR A 248 2.27 -1.36 -18.41
C TYR A 248 0.81 -1.32 -18.89
N ILE A 249 0.03 -0.35 -18.39
CA ILE A 249 -1.37 -0.16 -18.80
C ILE A 249 -1.48 0.07 -20.31
N LYS A 250 -0.56 0.86 -20.90
CA LYS A 250 -0.55 1.13 -22.34
C LYS A 250 -0.18 -0.10 -23.16
N GLU A 251 0.88 -0.79 -22.76
CA GLU A 251 1.38 -1.99 -23.45
C GLU A 251 0.33 -3.10 -23.51
N HIS A 252 -0.41 -3.30 -22.42
CA HIS A 252 -1.44 -4.33 -22.32
C HIS A 252 -2.85 -3.86 -22.73
N GLY A 253 -3.00 -2.62 -23.20
CA GLY A 253 -4.29 -2.08 -23.64
C GLY A 253 -5.36 -2.02 -22.53
N LEU A 254 -4.94 -1.90 -21.26
CA LEU A 254 -5.83 -1.97 -20.11
C LEU A 254 -6.67 -0.69 -19.97
N TYR A 255 -7.92 -0.83 -19.51
CA TYR A 255 -8.85 0.26 -19.21
C TYR A 255 -9.25 1.16 -20.37
N SER A 256 -8.82 0.89 -21.60
CA SER A 256 -9.26 1.60 -22.81
C SER A 256 -10.72 1.25 -23.14
N SER A 257 -11.47 2.23 -23.67
CA SER A 257 -12.64 1.90 -24.49
C SER A 257 -12.17 1.63 -25.92
N ASN A 258 -12.91 0.89 -26.74
CA ASN A 258 -12.64 0.69 -28.18
C ASN A 258 -12.68 2.00 -29.00
N ASN A 259 -12.45 3.17 -28.39
CA ASN A 259 -12.52 4.48 -29.02
C ASN A 259 -11.20 4.89 -29.67
N LYS A 260 -11.37 5.47 -30.85
CA LYS A 260 -10.43 5.96 -31.87
C LYS A 260 -9.44 7.05 -31.41
N TYR A 261 -9.26 7.24 -30.11
CA TYR A 261 -8.31 8.20 -29.54
C TYR A 261 -7.20 7.41 -28.85
N HIS A 262 -6.47 6.61 -29.64
CA HIS A 262 -5.10 6.27 -29.29
C HIS A 262 -4.37 7.60 -29.14
N VAL A 263 -4.15 8.06 -27.91
CA VAL A 263 -3.17 9.09 -27.67
C VAL A 263 -1.82 8.41 -27.84
N THR A 264 -1.35 8.39 -29.09
CA THR A 264 0.08 8.35 -29.35
C THR A 264 0.66 9.56 -28.64
N PHE A 265 1.26 9.33 -27.49
CA PHE A 265 2.25 10.28 -27.02
C PHE A 265 3.31 10.28 -28.11
N PRO A 266 3.63 11.44 -28.72
CA PRO A 266 4.79 11.51 -29.58
C PRO A 266 5.93 10.88 -28.80
N GLU A 267 6.64 9.93 -29.41
CA GLU A 267 7.98 9.63 -28.92
C GLU A 267 8.65 10.99 -28.72
N LEU A 268 9.16 11.22 -27.52
CA LEU A 268 9.99 12.38 -27.25
C LEU A 268 11.20 12.22 -28.17
N THR A 269 11.09 12.71 -29.40
CA THR A 269 12.24 12.88 -30.26
C THR A 269 13.15 13.87 -29.54
N ASP A 270 14.45 13.60 -29.56
CA ASP A 270 15.49 14.44 -28.96
C ASP A 270 15.37 15.93 -29.36
N SER A 271 14.62 16.25 -30.42
CA SER A 271 14.35 17.60 -30.90
C SER A 271 13.66 18.52 -29.87
N ASN A 272 12.69 18.02 -29.09
CA ASN A 272 11.97 18.86 -28.12
C ASN A 272 12.85 19.20 -26.90
N TYR A 273 13.77 18.30 -26.53
CA TYR A 273 14.77 18.56 -25.49
C TYR A 273 15.88 19.49 -26.01
N ALA A 274 16.28 19.36 -27.28
CA ALA A 274 17.24 20.27 -27.91
C ALA A 274 16.71 21.72 -27.95
N PHE A 275 15.41 21.90 -28.22
CA PHE A 275 14.77 23.23 -28.18
C PHE A 275 14.82 23.87 -26.77
N LEU A 276 14.52 23.09 -25.73
CA LEU A 276 14.57 23.58 -24.34
C LEU A 276 16.00 23.81 -23.84
N LYS A 277 16.98 23.04 -24.34
CA LYS A 277 18.39 23.24 -24.01
C LYS A 277 18.92 24.55 -24.59
N ASN A 278 18.54 24.88 -25.83
CA ASN A 278 18.91 26.13 -26.48
C ASN A 278 18.28 27.37 -25.81
N LEU A 279 17.14 27.24 -25.13
CA LEU A 279 16.52 28.33 -24.36
C LEU A 279 17.31 28.70 -23.08
N CYS A 280 18.11 27.79 -22.55
CA CYS A 280 18.95 28.05 -21.37
C CYS A 280 20.28 28.71 -21.74
N ASP A 281 20.75 28.49 -22.97
CA ASP A 281 22.03 29.04 -23.46
C ASP A 281 21.90 30.52 -23.88
N ASP A 282 20.68 31.04 -24.07
CA ASP A 282 20.40 32.44 -24.43
C ASP A 282 20.18 33.37 -23.20
N ILE A 283 20.32 32.88 -21.97
CA ILE A 283 20.21 33.68 -20.74
C ILE A 283 21.59 33.84 -20.09
N TYR A 284 22.53 34.42 -20.83
CA TYR A 284 23.60 35.21 -20.21
C TYR A 284 23.03 36.59 -19.93
N LEU A 285 22.38 36.74 -18.77
CA LEU A 285 22.18 38.06 -18.19
C LEU A 285 23.54 38.54 -17.70
N GLU A 286 24.01 39.62 -18.33
CA GLU A 286 25.21 40.35 -17.99
C GLU A 286 25.32 40.56 -16.48
N SER A 287 26.49 40.26 -15.93
CA SER A 287 26.85 40.55 -14.55
C SER A 287 26.85 42.06 -14.33
N GLU A 288 25.76 42.61 -13.80
CA GLU A 288 25.80 43.94 -13.19
C GLU A 288 26.40 43.86 -11.78
N GLN A 289 27.21 44.87 -11.51
CA GLN A 289 28.24 44.95 -10.49
C GLN A 289 27.68 44.92 -9.06
N GLU A 290 28.43 44.28 -8.16
CA GLU A 290 28.35 44.50 -6.72
C GLU A 290 28.49 45.99 -6.40
N THR A 291 27.46 46.56 -5.80
CA THR A 291 27.64 47.68 -4.85
C THR A 291 26.97 47.32 -3.54
N ALA A 292 27.81 47.10 -2.54
CA ALA A 292 27.45 46.95 -1.14
C ALA A 292 26.79 48.23 -0.60
N VAL A 293 25.68 48.05 0.14
CA VAL A 293 25.36 48.72 1.42
C VAL A 293 24.54 47.75 2.27
#